data_AF-A0A1G6HM46-F1
#
_entry.id   AF-A0A1G6HM46-F1
#
_cell.length_a   1.000
_cell.length_b   1.000
_cell.length_c   1.000
_cell.angle_alpha   90.00
_cell.angle_beta   90.00
_cell.angle_gamma   90.00
#
_symmetry.space_group_name_H-M   'P 1'
#
loop_
_entity.id
_entity.type
_entity.pdbx_description
1 polymer ?
#
loop_
_entity_poly.entity_id
_entity_poly.type
_entity_poly.pdbx_seq_one_letter_code
_entity_poly.pdbx_strand_id
1 'polypeptide(L)'
;MAWRHKNRWFRRWLMVIVFWLVPVMIVVVREIQDEMAYNRADLQRALTTWVFTDAGSAAGAALRCHGTPEAARAAGCPADVLASNAQRQQEARTEYAVRRATLASYLWHAFVGYWIVPAAGLLGIGMLIGGLRRVLRRPTAKPVPER
;
A
#
# COMPACT_ATOMS: atom_id res chain seq x y z
N MET A 1 21.61 -8.20 -35.22
CA MET A 1 20.93 -7.07 -34.53
C MET A 1 19.43 -7.32 -34.22
N ALA A 2 19.02 -8.55 -33.87
CA ALA A 2 17.60 -8.88 -33.65
C ALA A 2 17.07 -8.56 -32.23
N TRP A 3 17.94 -8.16 -31.30
CA TRP A 3 17.58 -7.96 -29.90
C TRP A 3 17.02 -6.56 -29.58
N ARG A 4 17.46 -5.53 -30.35
CA ARG A 4 17.00 -4.13 -30.21
C ARG A 4 15.51 -3.92 -30.53
N HIS A 5 14.92 -4.76 -31.40
CA HIS A 5 13.48 -4.69 -31.67
C HIS A 5 12.63 -5.35 -30.58
N LYS A 6 13.14 -6.42 -29.95
CA LYS A 6 12.47 -7.13 -28.85
C LYS A 6 12.25 -6.22 -27.63
N ASN A 7 13.24 -5.37 -27.34
CA ASN A 7 13.13 -4.38 -26.25
C ASN A 7 12.15 -3.24 -26.54
N ARG A 8 11.93 -2.84 -27.80
CA ARG A 8 11.02 -1.72 -28.12
C ARG A 8 9.55 -2.06 -27.86
N TRP A 9 9.13 -3.27 -28.21
CA TRP A 9 7.76 -3.72 -27.95
C TRP A 9 7.50 -3.86 -26.45
N PHE A 10 8.39 -4.55 -25.72
CA PHE A 10 8.27 -4.69 -24.27
C PHE A 10 8.30 -3.33 -23.56
N ARG A 11 9.17 -2.41 -23.99
CA ARG A 11 9.26 -1.07 -23.41
C ARG A 11 8.03 -0.21 -23.70
N ARG A 12 7.41 -0.35 -24.88
CA ARG A 12 6.11 0.29 -25.19
C ARG A 12 4.98 -0.32 -24.35
N TRP A 13 4.93 -1.64 -24.25
CA TRP A 13 3.99 -2.34 -23.39
C TRP A 13 4.13 -1.87 -21.93
N LEU A 14 5.36 -1.82 -21.40
CA LEU A 14 5.64 -1.38 -20.05
C LEU A 14 5.24 0.09 -19.83
N MET A 15 5.51 0.98 -20.79
CA MET A 15 5.03 2.37 -20.69
C MET A 15 3.51 2.47 -20.68
N VAL A 16 2.82 1.71 -21.54
CA VAL A 16 1.34 1.71 -21.56
C VAL A 16 0.79 1.22 -20.23
N ILE A 17 1.28 0.08 -19.72
CA ILE A 17 0.82 -0.49 -18.45
C ILE A 17 1.12 0.44 -17.28
N VAL A 18 2.32 1.03 -17.20
CA VAL A 18 2.67 1.95 -16.11
C VAL A 18 1.84 3.24 -16.18
N PHE A 19 1.67 3.81 -17.38
CA PHE A 19 0.86 5.02 -17.56
C PHE A 19 -0.59 4.81 -17.14
N TRP A 20 -1.15 3.66 -17.48
CA TRP A 20 -2.51 3.27 -17.11
C TRP A 20 -2.63 2.96 -15.60
N LEU A 21 -1.57 2.47 -14.96
CA LEU A 21 -1.55 2.07 -13.54
C LEU A 21 -1.58 3.27 -12.60
N VAL A 22 -0.87 4.35 -12.95
CA VAL A 22 -0.72 5.53 -12.10
C VAL A 22 -2.07 6.15 -11.68
N PRO A 23 -3.01 6.48 -12.58
CA PRO A 23 -4.30 7.04 -12.19
C PRO A 23 -5.13 6.10 -11.32
N VAL A 24 -5.12 4.79 -11.60
CA VAL A 24 -5.83 3.79 -10.80
C VAL A 24 -5.27 3.76 -9.38
N MET A 25 -3.94 3.76 -9.23
CA MET A 25 -3.29 3.80 -7.91
C MET A 25 -3.60 5.10 -7.16
N ILE A 26 -3.71 6.24 -7.85
CA ILE A 26 -4.07 7.51 -7.22
C ILE A 26 -5.48 7.45 -6.63
N VAL A 27 -6.46 6.92 -7.38
CA VAL A 27 -7.85 6.77 -6.89
C VAL A 27 -7.88 5.85 -5.67
N VAL A 28 -7.21 4.69 -5.75
CA VAL A 28 -7.15 3.74 -4.63
C VAL A 28 -6.51 4.36 -3.39
N VAL A 29 -5.40 5.08 -3.54
CA VAL A 29 -4.73 5.73 -2.40
C VAL A 29 -5.62 6.81 -1.77
N ARG A 30 -6.37 7.56 -2.58
CA ARG A 30 -7.31 8.56 -2.07
C ARG A 30 -8.45 7.92 -1.29
N GLU A 31 -9.05 6.85 -1.81
CA GLU A 31 -10.12 6.13 -1.12
C GLU A 31 -9.65 5.58 0.24
N ILE A 32 -8.44 4.99 0.28
CA ILE A 32 -7.82 4.56 1.54
C ILE A 32 -7.65 5.75 2.48
N GLN A 33 -7.17 6.89 1.99
CA GLN A 33 -6.94 8.05 2.85
C GLN A 33 -8.24 8.59 3.44
N ASP A 34 -9.32 8.60 2.66
CA ASP A 34 -10.64 9.07 3.09
C ASP A 34 -11.25 8.13 4.13
N GLU A 35 -11.23 6.81 3.93
CA GLU A 35 -11.67 5.84 4.95
C GLU A 35 -10.79 5.87 6.21
N MET A 36 -9.48 6.08 6.03
CA MET A 36 -8.53 6.15 7.14
C MET A 36 -8.59 7.47 7.91
N ALA A 37 -9.19 8.52 7.35
CA ALA A 37 -9.46 9.76 8.06
C ALA A 37 -10.48 9.53 9.19
N TYR A 38 -11.52 8.73 8.94
CA TYR A 38 -12.49 8.34 9.95
C TYR A 38 -11.87 7.48 11.05
N ASN A 39 -11.07 6.47 10.67
CA ASN A 39 -10.36 5.64 11.66
C ASN A 39 -9.29 6.43 12.43
N ARG A 40 -8.71 7.49 11.86
CA ARG A 40 -7.81 8.41 12.59
C ARG A 40 -8.54 9.21 13.65
N ALA A 41 -9.75 9.68 13.36
CA ALA A 41 -10.56 10.40 14.34
C ALA A 41 -10.89 9.50 15.54
N ASP A 42 -11.18 8.21 15.27
CA ASP A 42 -11.45 7.23 16.32
C ASP A 42 -10.20 6.85 17.13
N LEU A 43 -9.06 6.66 16.46
CA LEU A 43 -7.76 6.49 17.11
C LEU A 43 -7.40 7.71 17.98
N GLN A 44 -7.65 8.93 17.50
CA GLN A 44 -7.43 10.15 18.28
C GLN A 44 -8.32 10.18 19.51
N ARG A 45 -9.61 9.84 19.40
CA ARG A 45 -10.49 9.71 20.57
C ARG A 45 -9.92 8.71 21.57
N ALA A 46 -9.57 7.50 21.14
CA ALA A 46 -9.02 6.47 22.02
C ALA A 46 -7.68 6.86 22.68
N LEU A 47 -6.85 7.66 22.00
CA LEU A 47 -5.60 8.17 22.57
C LEU A 47 -5.80 9.36 23.51
N THR A 48 -6.88 10.12 23.34
CA THR A 48 -7.23 11.27 24.19
C THR A 48 -8.12 10.92 25.37
N THR A 49 -8.68 9.71 25.43
CA THR A 49 -9.45 9.23 26.57
C THR A 49 -8.53 8.66 27.64
N TRP A 50 -8.41 9.40 28.74
CA TRP A 50 -7.60 9.03 29.89
C TRP A 50 -8.48 8.41 30.97
N VAL A 51 -8.10 7.24 31.48
CA VAL A 51 -8.72 6.66 32.67
C VAL A 51 -7.79 6.87 33.85
N PHE A 52 -8.32 7.55 34.86
CA PHE A 52 -7.63 7.83 36.10
C PHE A 52 -8.05 6.79 37.15
N THR A 53 -7.07 6.23 37.86
CA THR A 53 -7.35 5.50 39.10
C THR A 53 -7.68 6.49 40.21
N ASP A 54 -8.41 6.08 41.24
CA ASP A 54 -8.88 6.97 42.32
C ASP A 54 -7.73 7.78 42.98
N ALA A 55 -6.54 7.19 43.07
CA ALA A 55 -5.33 7.86 43.55
C ALA A 55 -4.78 8.95 42.60
N GLY A 56 -4.89 8.75 41.28
CA GLY A 56 -4.46 9.72 40.26
C GLY A 56 -5.44 10.88 40.11
N SER A 57 -6.74 10.63 40.24
CA SER A 57 -7.79 11.66 40.27
C SER A 57 -7.62 12.63 41.44
N ALA A 58 -7.25 12.10 42.62
CA ALA A 58 -6.99 12.89 43.82
C ALA A 58 -5.73 13.78 43.72
N ALA A 59 -4.74 13.38 42.92
CA ALA A 59 -3.47 14.11 42.75
C ALA A 59 -3.50 15.18 41.62
N GLY A 60 -4.68 15.48 41.06
CA GLY A 60 -4.82 16.44 39.97
C GLY A 60 -4.21 15.96 38.65
N ALA A 61 -4.07 14.65 38.44
CA ALA A 61 -3.56 14.08 37.20
C ALA A 61 -4.44 14.46 35.99
N ALA A 62 -5.74 14.68 36.20
CA ALA A 62 -6.66 15.15 35.16
C ALA A 62 -6.26 16.51 34.54
N LEU A 63 -5.58 17.39 35.29
CA LEU A 63 -5.09 18.67 34.76
C LEU A 63 -3.82 18.54 33.93
N ARG A 64 -3.06 17.44 34.06
CA ARG A 64 -1.73 17.25 33.45
C ARG A 64 -1.70 16.15 32.38
N CYS A 65 -2.60 15.18 32.47
CA CYS A 65 -2.69 14.06 31.53
C CYS A 65 -3.81 14.33 30.52
N HIS A 66 -3.46 15.01 29.44
CA HIS A 66 -4.37 15.31 28.35
C HIS A 66 -3.62 15.33 27.00
N GLY A 67 -4.37 15.18 25.90
CA GLY A 67 -3.79 15.12 24.56
C GLY A 67 -3.08 13.79 24.28
N THR A 68 -2.01 13.85 23.48
CA THR A 68 -1.22 12.65 23.12
C THR A 68 -0.37 12.18 24.31
N PRO A 69 0.00 10.89 24.38
CA PRO A 69 0.83 10.38 25.47
C PRO A 69 2.17 11.11 25.62
N GLU A 70 2.77 11.59 24.52
CA GLU A 70 3.99 12.38 24.56
C GLU A 70 3.74 13.80 25.11
N ALA A 71 2.61 14.42 24.74
CA ALA A 71 2.23 15.72 25.30
C ALA A 71 1.91 15.62 26.79
N ALA A 72 1.20 14.57 27.22
CA ALA A 72 0.93 14.28 28.62
C ALA A 72 2.22 14.02 29.40
N ARG A 73 3.20 13.31 28.81
CA ARG A 73 4.53 13.11 29.40
C ARG A 73 5.28 14.43 29.56
N ALA A 74 5.24 15.29 28.54
CA ALA A 74 5.86 16.62 28.59
C ALA A 74 5.17 17.56 29.60
N ALA A 75 3.86 17.42 29.80
CA ALA A 75 3.07 18.15 30.80
C ALA A 75 3.25 17.62 32.24
N GLY A 76 4.08 16.59 32.44
CA GLY A 76 4.39 16.03 33.76
C GLY A 76 3.32 15.08 34.30
N CYS A 77 2.65 14.34 33.42
CA CYS A 77 1.73 13.28 33.82
C CYS A 77 2.46 12.18 34.62
N PRO A 78 1.92 11.73 35.76
CA PRO A 78 2.50 10.67 36.58
C PRO A 78 2.74 9.36 35.81
N ALA A 79 3.87 8.69 36.08
CA ALA A 79 4.30 7.51 35.34
C ALA A 79 3.38 6.29 35.54
N ASP A 80 2.71 6.20 36.69
CA ASP A 80 1.69 5.21 37.02
C ASP A 80 0.41 5.37 36.18
N VAL A 81 -0.03 6.62 35.97
CA VAL A 81 -1.17 6.93 35.08
C VAL A 81 -0.81 6.67 33.62
N LEU A 82 0.43 6.97 33.22
CA LEU A 82 0.94 6.63 31.88
C LEU A 82 1.02 5.11 31.68
N ALA A 83 1.54 4.35 32.65
CA ALA A 83 1.69 2.90 32.55
C ALA A 83 0.34 2.18 32.49
N SER A 84 -0.63 2.62 33.30
CA SER A 84 -1.99 2.05 33.32
C SER A 84 -2.78 2.29 32.03
N ASN A 85 -2.55 3.42 31.34
CA ASN A 85 -3.18 3.71 30.05
C ASN A 85 -2.36 3.21 28.84
N ALA A 86 -1.07 2.89 29.02
CA ALA A 86 -0.17 2.49 27.93
C ALA A 86 -0.67 1.23 27.19
N GLN A 87 -1.19 0.23 27.91
CA GLN A 87 -1.70 -1.00 27.29
C GLN A 87 -2.88 -0.69 26.35
N ARG A 88 -3.89 0.06 26.81
CA ARG A 88 -5.04 0.44 25.97
C ARG A 88 -4.65 1.30 24.78
N GLN A 89 -3.70 2.22 24.96
CA GLN A 89 -3.19 3.03 23.85
C GLN A 89 -2.44 2.17 22.82
N GLN A 90 -1.70 1.15 23.28
CA GLN A 90 -1.01 0.21 22.39
C GLN A 90 -2.02 -0.68 21.65
N GLU A 91 -3.04 -1.19 22.34
CA GLU A 91 -4.15 -1.96 21.76
C GLU A 91 -4.86 -1.17 20.66
N ALA A 92 -5.19 0.11 20.92
CA ALA A 92 -5.81 0.99 19.93
C ALA A 92 -4.91 1.21 18.69
N ARG A 93 -3.58 1.36 18.88
CA ARG A 93 -2.63 1.46 17.77
C ARG A 93 -2.54 0.16 16.98
N THR A 94 -2.53 -0.99 17.65
CA THR A 94 -2.49 -2.29 16.99
C THR A 94 -3.75 -2.58 16.22
N GLU A 95 -4.93 -2.26 16.77
CA GLU A 95 -6.19 -2.45 16.06
C GLU A 95 -6.27 -1.56 14.81
N TYR A 96 -5.84 -0.30 14.91
CA TYR A 96 -5.72 0.59 13.76
C TYR A 96 -4.77 0.04 12.69
N ALA A 97 -3.62 -0.50 13.11
CA ALA A 97 -2.66 -1.13 12.19
C ALA A 97 -3.24 -2.38 11.51
N VAL A 98 -3.98 -3.21 12.24
CA VAL A 98 -4.65 -4.40 11.69
C VAL A 98 -5.73 -4.00 10.69
N ARG A 99 -6.60 -3.05 11.02
CA ARG A 99 -7.64 -2.55 10.09
C ARG A 99 -7.04 -1.99 8.81
N ARG A 100 -5.95 -1.21 8.93
CA ARG A 100 -5.17 -0.71 7.79
C ARG A 100 -4.60 -1.84 6.93
N ALA A 101 -4.01 -2.85 7.55
CA ALA A 101 -3.41 -3.97 6.85
C ALA A 101 -4.45 -4.81 6.11
N THR A 102 -5.62 -5.02 6.71
CA THR A 102 -6.75 -5.73 6.08
C THR A 102 -7.26 -4.98 4.84
N LEU A 103 -7.47 -3.66 4.94
CA LEU A 103 -7.85 -2.81 3.82
C LEU A 103 -6.80 -2.84 2.69
N ALA A 104 -5.52 -2.71 3.06
CA ALA A 104 -4.42 -2.83 2.10
C ALA A 104 -4.39 -4.21 1.42
N SER A 105 -4.69 -5.28 2.16
CA SER A 105 -4.75 -6.65 1.62
C SER A 105 -5.91 -6.86 0.63
N TYR A 106 -7.10 -6.33 0.94
CA TYR A 106 -8.23 -6.41 0.01
C TYR A 106 -7.97 -5.62 -1.27
N LEU A 107 -7.43 -4.43 -1.13
CA LEU A 107 -7.07 -3.60 -2.28
C LEU A 107 -5.92 -4.20 -3.08
N TRP A 108 -4.96 -4.85 -2.42
CA TRP A 108 -3.93 -5.62 -3.08
C TRP A 108 -4.51 -6.76 -3.92
N HIS A 109 -5.47 -7.51 -3.39
CA HIS A 109 -6.15 -8.56 -4.14
C HIS A 109 -6.90 -7.99 -5.35
N ALA A 110 -7.66 -6.91 -5.17
CA ALA A 110 -8.36 -6.23 -6.26
C ALA A 110 -7.38 -5.72 -7.33
N PHE A 111 -6.27 -5.12 -6.91
CA PHE A 111 -5.22 -4.64 -7.79
C PHE A 111 -4.56 -5.80 -8.55
N VAL A 112 -4.19 -6.89 -7.89
CA VAL A 112 -3.57 -8.05 -8.55
C VAL A 112 -4.54 -8.68 -9.57
N GLY A 113 -5.78 -8.92 -9.17
CA GLY A 113 -6.79 -9.55 -10.02
C GLY A 113 -7.20 -8.70 -11.22
N TYR A 114 -7.43 -7.40 -11.01
CA TYR A 114 -7.88 -6.50 -12.07
C TYR A 114 -6.73 -5.97 -12.94
N TRP A 115 -5.53 -5.83 -12.38
CA TRP A 115 -4.42 -5.19 -13.08
C TRP A 115 -3.33 -6.15 -13.52
N ILE A 116 -2.75 -6.88 -12.56
CA ILE A 116 -1.56 -7.70 -12.82
C ILE A 116 -1.91 -8.89 -13.70
N VAL A 117 -3.03 -9.56 -13.43
CA VAL A 117 -3.46 -10.71 -14.21
C VAL A 117 -3.71 -10.33 -15.68
N PRO A 118 -4.50 -9.28 -16.02
CA PRO A 118 -4.67 -8.87 -17.41
C PRO A 118 -3.37 -8.38 -18.07
N ALA A 119 -2.53 -7.63 -17.35
CA ALA A 119 -1.24 -7.18 -17.88
C ALA A 119 -0.34 -8.38 -18.23
N ALA A 120 -0.23 -9.35 -17.34
CA ALA A 120 0.53 -10.59 -17.57
C ALA A 120 -0.06 -11.41 -18.73
N GLY A 121 -1.39 -11.48 -18.83
CA GLY A 121 -2.09 -12.11 -19.95
C GLY A 121 -1.74 -11.47 -21.29
N LEU A 122 -1.82 -10.14 -21.40
CA LEU A 122 -1.43 -9.40 -22.61
C LEU A 122 0.04 -9.62 -22.98
N LEU A 123 0.92 -9.67 -21.97
CA LEU A 123 2.33 -9.97 -22.18
C LEU A 123 2.53 -11.39 -22.70
N GLY A 124 1.85 -12.38 -22.11
CA GLY A 124 1.90 -13.78 -22.54
C GLY A 124 1.43 -13.96 -23.98
N ILE A 125 0.31 -13.33 -24.34
CA ILE A 125 -0.22 -13.32 -25.71
C ILE A 125 0.79 -12.68 -26.68
N GLY A 126 1.35 -11.53 -26.32
CA GLY A 126 2.35 -10.85 -27.15
C GLY A 126 3.62 -11.69 -27.35
N MET A 127 4.07 -12.39 -26.31
CA MET A 127 5.18 -13.34 -26.39
C MET A 127 4.84 -14.54 -27.29
N LEU A 128 3.64 -15.11 -27.17
CA LEU A 128 3.15 -16.21 -28.01
C LEU A 128 3.14 -15.82 -29.49
N ILE A 129 2.55 -14.68 -29.84
CA ILE A 129 2.49 -14.17 -31.21
C ILE A 129 3.90 -13.89 -31.75
N GLY A 130 4.77 -13.28 -30.94
CA GLY A 130 6.15 -13.03 -31.29
C GLY A 130 6.95 -14.32 -31.52
N GLY A 131 6.71 -15.34 -30.69
CA GLY A 131 7.27 -16.69 -30.81
C GLY A 131 6.81 -17.38 -32.07
N LEU A 132 5.50 -17.44 -32.33
CA LEU A 132 4.92 -18.02 -33.55
C LEU A 132 5.48 -17.36 -34.81
N ARG A 133 5.52 -16.02 -34.86
CA ARG A 133 6.12 -15.30 -36.01
C ARG A 133 7.59 -15.64 -36.21
N ARG A 134 8.34 -15.91 -35.13
CA ARG A 134 9.75 -16.28 -35.20
C ARG A 134 9.94 -17.72 -35.68
N VAL A 135 9.07 -18.63 -35.26
CA VAL A 135 9.09 -20.04 -35.73
C VAL A 135 8.64 -20.14 -37.19
N LEU A 136 7.63 -19.35 -37.59
CA LEU A 136 7.10 -19.33 -38.95
C LEU A 136 8.00 -18.59 -39.95
N ARG A 137 8.78 -17.59 -39.51
CA ARG A 137 9.88 -17.02 -40.32
C ARG A 137 11.04 -18.02 -40.39
N ARG A 138 10.91 -19.03 -41.26
CA ARG A 138 12.06 -19.81 -41.76
C ARG A 138 13.13 -18.85 -42.33
N PRO A 139 14.43 -19.16 -42.18
CA PRO A 139 15.49 -18.36 -42.78
C PRO A 139 15.31 -18.39 -44.31
N THR A 140 15.14 -17.23 -44.93
CA THR A 140 15.22 -17.07 -46.38
C THR A 140 16.52 -17.71 -46.85
N ALA A 141 16.40 -18.69 -47.75
CA ALA A 141 17.52 -19.37 -48.37
C ALA A 141 18.52 -18.33 -48.92
N LYS A 142 19.82 -18.56 -48.68
CA LYS A 142 20.90 -17.73 -49.24
C LYS A 142 20.68 -17.57 -50.75
N PRO A 143 20.87 -16.37 -51.32
CA PRO A 143 20.87 -16.23 -52.77
C PRO A 143 22.00 -17.10 -53.33
N VAL A 144 21.63 -18.01 -54.24
CA VAL A 144 22.57 -18.79 -55.04
C VAL A 144 23.33 -17.80 -55.92
N PRO A 145 24.67 -17.78 -55.88
CA PRO A 145 25.43 -16.93 -56.80
C PRO A 145 25.26 -17.47 -58.23
N GLU A 146 24.76 -16.61 -59.11
CA GLU A 146 24.77 -16.79 -60.57
C GLU A 146 26.21 -17.06 -61.02
N ARG A 147 26.36 -18.04 -61.92
CA ARG A 147 27.64 -18.50 -62.46
C ARG A 147 27.80 -18.02 -63.89
#